data_AF-A0AAV0D362-F1
#
_entry.id   AF-A0AAV0D362-F1
#
_cell.length_a   1.000
_cell.length_b   1.000
_cell.length_c   1.000
_cell.angle_alpha   90.00
_cell.angle_beta   90.00
_cell.angle_gamma   90.00
#
_symmetry.space_group_name_H-M   'P 1'
#
loop_
_entity.id
_entity.type
_entity.pdbx_description
1 polymer ?
#
loop_
_entity_poly.entity_id
_entity_poly.type
_entity_poly.pdbx_seq_one_letter_code
_entity_poly.pdbx_strand_id
1 'polypeptide(L)'
;MKPNILKKMQGLIHFLPLVLADVKAVSSNTAPEEVVPYEVEVVTGVPQQVNGGDCGFMVLKFAEVLQMTLDVRTVYPDRIADYRAKWAHDLYVYGSAKGKSLAIHSDAIKK
;
A
#
# COMPACT_ATOMS: atom_id res chain seq x y z
N MET A 1 -19.13 8.76 8.20
CA MET A 1 -19.70 7.57 7.53
C MET A 1 -21.12 7.33 8.05
N LYS A 2 -22.13 7.10 7.20
CA LYS A 2 -23.50 6.85 7.69
C LYS A 2 -23.53 5.54 8.50
N PRO A 3 -24.15 5.50 9.70
CA PRO A 3 -24.09 4.35 10.62
C PRO A 3 -24.60 3.03 10.01
N ASN A 4 -25.43 3.11 8.96
CA ASN A 4 -26.00 1.96 8.29
C ASN A 4 -25.02 1.21 7.37
N ILE A 5 -23.94 1.86 6.91
CA ILE A 5 -22.91 1.20 6.07
C ILE A 5 -21.94 0.41 6.94
N LEU A 6 -21.58 0.94 8.12
CA LEU A 6 -20.68 0.27 9.06
C LEU A 6 -21.27 -1.08 9.52
N LYS A 7 -22.57 -1.12 9.84
CA LYS A 7 -23.29 -2.37 10.15
C LYS A 7 -23.28 -3.38 9.00
N LYS A 8 -23.39 -2.91 7.74
CA LYS A 8 -23.33 -3.79 6.56
C LYS A 8 -21.94 -4.36 6.31
N MET A 9 -20.88 -3.62 6.69
CA MET A 9 -19.49 -4.05 6.50
C MET A 9 -18.93 -4.85 7.68
N GLN A 10 -19.62 -4.92 8.82
CA GLN A 10 -19.19 -5.71 9.98
C GLN A 10 -18.95 -7.18 9.61
N GLY A 11 -19.81 -7.79 8.79
CA GLY A 11 -19.60 -9.17 8.34
C GLY A 11 -18.25 -9.34 7.61
N LEU A 12 -17.93 -8.43 6.70
CA LEU A 12 -16.67 -8.43 5.94
C LEU A 12 -15.44 -8.22 6.84
N ILE A 13 -15.53 -7.31 7.81
CA ILE A 13 -14.43 -6.99 8.73
C ILE A 13 -14.08 -8.17 9.64
N HIS A 14 -15.08 -8.96 10.08
CA HIS A 14 -14.84 -10.12 10.95
C HIS A 14 -14.54 -11.40 10.16
N PHE A 15 -15.11 -11.53 8.95
CA PHE A 15 -14.97 -12.76 8.15
C PHE A 15 -13.69 -12.79 7.32
N LEU A 16 -13.26 -11.65 6.78
CA LEU A 16 -12.07 -11.60 5.92
C LEU A 16 -10.80 -12.09 6.64
N PRO A 17 -10.51 -11.70 7.90
CA PRO A 17 -9.36 -12.23 8.64
C PRO A 17 -9.43 -13.75 8.84
N LEU A 18 -10.62 -14.30 9.08
CA LEU A 18 -10.82 -15.75 9.25
C LEU A 18 -10.55 -16.51 7.96
N VAL A 19 -11.00 -15.98 6.82
CA VAL A 19 -10.71 -16.55 5.49
C VAL A 19 -9.21 -16.49 5.23
N LEU A 20 -8.57 -15.34 5.47
CA LEU A 20 -7.13 -15.15 5.22
C LEU A 20 -6.25 -16.01 6.13
N ALA A 21 -6.67 -16.27 7.37
CA ALA A 21 -5.97 -17.17 8.28
C ALA A 21 -6.00 -18.64 7.83
N ASP A 22 -7.02 -19.04 7.06
CA ASP A 22 -7.12 -20.39 6.47
C ASP A 22 -6.42 -20.49 5.11
N VAL A 23 -6.06 -19.35 4.50
CA VAL A 23 -5.15 -19.34 3.35
C VAL A 23 -3.76 -19.68 3.86
N LYS A 24 -3.12 -20.64 3.20
CA LYS A 24 -1.77 -21.09 3.51
C LYS A 24 -0.80 -20.63 2.42
N ALA A 25 0.39 -20.21 2.81
CA ALA A 25 1.46 -19.94 1.88
C ALA A 25 2.22 -21.25 1.61
N VAL A 26 2.45 -21.57 0.34
CA VAL A 26 3.40 -22.63 -0.02
C VAL A 26 4.79 -21.98 0.01
N SER A 27 5.63 -22.44 0.92
CA SER A 27 6.96 -21.85 1.20
C SER A 27 7.98 -22.11 0.09
N SER A 28 7.80 -23.14 -0.76
CA SER A 28 8.56 -23.32 -2.00
C SER A 28 7.84 -24.25 -2.99
N ASN A 29 8.10 -24.08 -4.29
CA ASN A 29 7.52 -24.92 -5.35
C ASN A 29 8.21 -26.31 -5.51
N THR A 30 9.15 -26.70 -4.62
CA THR A 30 10.13 -27.76 -4.93
C THR A 30 10.38 -28.82 -3.84
N ALA A 31 9.70 -28.80 -2.69
CA ALA A 31 9.92 -29.74 -1.57
C ALA A 31 8.60 -30.11 -0.86
N PRO A 32 8.49 -31.24 -0.12
CA PRO A 32 7.23 -31.63 0.53
C PRO A 32 6.78 -30.51 1.48
N GLU A 33 5.54 -30.10 1.30
CA GLU A 33 5.00 -28.79 1.66
C GLU A 33 5.12 -28.48 3.16
N GLU A 34 6.03 -27.58 3.54
CA GLU A 34 5.91 -26.88 4.81
C GLU A 34 4.88 -25.77 4.62
N VAL A 35 3.64 -26.13 4.97
CA VAL A 35 2.47 -25.27 4.93
C VAL A 35 2.55 -24.29 6.10
N VAL A 36 2.94 -23.06 5.84
CA VAL A 36 3.01 -22.01 6.86
C VAL A 36 1.73 -21.16 6.80
N PRO A 37 0.99 -21.01 7.92
CA PRO A 37 -0.17 -20.13 7.96
C PRO A 37 0.26 -18.67 7.84
N TYR A 38 -0.56 -17.83 7.21
CA TYR A 38 -0.33 -16.38 7.25
C TYR A 38 -0.62 -15.84 8.66
N GLU A 39 0.29 -15.01 9.18
CA GLU A 39 -0.01 -14.17 10.33
C GLU A 39 -0.91 -13.01 9.86
N VAL A 40 -2.13 -12.97 10.41
CA VAL A 40 -3.11 -11.92 10.09
C VAL A 40 -3.25 -10.99 11.28
N GLU A 41 -2.85 -9.74 11.10
CA GLU A 41 -3.03 -8.68 12.11
C GLU A 41 -4.26 -7.82 11.76
N VAL A 42 -5.19 -7.69 12.72
CA VAL A 42 -6.32 -6.76 12.60
C VAL A 42 -5.95 -5.43 13.25
N VAL A 43 -5.67 -4.43 12.42
CA VAL A 43 -5.31 -3.09 12.88
C VAL A 43 -6.58 -2.24 13.06
N THR A 44 -6.77 -1.68 14.25
CA THR A 44 -7.91 -0.81 14.59
C THR A 44 -7.48 0.65 14.74
N GLY A 45 -8.44 1.58 14.67
CA GLY A 45 -8.15 3.02 14.77
C GLY A 45 -7.43 3.60 13.54
N VAL A 46 -7.45 2.88 12.42
CA VAL A 46 -6.85 3.34 11.17
C VAL A 46 -7.59 4.60 10.69
N PRO A 47 -6.85 5.67 10.34
CA PRO A 47 -7.43 6.89 9.80
C PRO A 47 -8.37 6.57 8.63
N GLN A 48 -9.53 7.22 8.60
CA GLN A 48 -10.52 7.03 7.55
C GLN A 48 -10.37 8.10 6.48
N GLN A 49 -10.58 7.73 5.22
CA GLN A 49 -10.60 8.71 4.14
C GLN A 49 -11.70 9.75 4.37
N VAL A 50 -11.38 11.01 4.11
CA VAL A 50 -12.33 12.13 4.23
C VAL A 50 -13.07 12.33 2.91
N ASN A 51 -12.37 12.23 1.78
CA ASN A 51 -12.96 12.37 0.45
C ASN A 51 -12.97 11.04 -0.31
N GLY A 52 -14.05 10.79 -1.05
CA GLY A 52 -14.20 9.53 -1.81
C GLY A 52 -13.19 9.35 -2.95
N GLY A 53 -12.59 10.43 -3.46
CA GLY A 53 -11.56 10.39 -4.50
C GLY A 53 -10.15 10.08 -3.98
N ASP A 54 -9.96 9.97 -2.67
CA ASP A 54 -8.64 9.80 -2.05
C ASP A 54 -8.29 8.32 -1.79
N CYS A 55 -9.23 7.40 -2.01
CA CYS A 55 -9.08 5.98 -1.67
C CYS A 55 -7.80 5.34 -2.23
N GLY A 56 -7.52 5.54 -3.51
CA GLY A 56 -6.34 4.97 -4.16
C GLY A 56 -5.03 5.55 -3.60
N PHE A 57 -5.01 6.85 -3.32
CA PHE A 57 -3.82 7.50 -2.77
C PHE A 57 -3.58 7.10 -1.31
N MET A 58 -4.65 6.92 -0.53
CA MET A 58 -4.57 6.48 0.86
C MET A 58 -3.98 5.06 1.00
N VAL A 59 -4.36 4.15 0.09
CA VAL A 59 -3.75 2.81 0.01
C VAL A 59 -2.25 2.89 -0.23
N LEU A 60 -1.82 3.72 -1.20
CA LEU A 60 -0.41 3.90 -1.50
C LEU A 60 0.36 4.49 -0.30
N LYS A 61 -0.25 5.44 0.42
CA LYS A 61 0.36 6.03 1.61
C LYS A 61 0.53 5.01 2.74
N PHE A 62 -0.44 4.13 2.95
CA PHE A 62 -0.30 3.03 3.90
C PHE A 62 0.83 2.08 3.52
N ALA A 63 0.96 1.74 2.24
CA ALA A 63 2.07 0.89 1.77
C ALA A 63 3.45 1.53 2.02
N GLU A 64 3.60 2.83 1.77
CA GLU A 64 4.85 3.57 2.06
C GLU A 64 5.20 3.51 3.55
N VAL A 65 4.23 3.80 4.43
CA VAL A 65 4.41 3.78 5.89
C VAL A 65 4.80 2.38 6.38
N LEU A 66 4.12 1.34 5.88
CA LEU A 66 4.44 -0.06 6.23
C LEU A 66 5.83 -0.48 5.73
N GLN A 67 6.23 -0.08 4.52
CA GLN A 67 7.59 -0.33 4.02
C GLN A 67 8.67 0.32 4.88
N MET A 68 8.36 1.45 5.51
CA MET A 68 9.24 2.13 6.44
C MET A 68 9.17 1.55 7.86
N THR A 69 8.46 0.45 8.09
CA THR A 69 8.19 -0.13 9.43
C THR A 69 7.52 0.86 10.40
N LEU A 70 6.76 1.81 9.85
CA LEU A 70 6.02 2.80 10.60
C LEU A 70 4.55 2.38 10.75
N ASP A 71 3.88 2.98 11.73
CA ASP A 71 2.49 2.70 12.05
C ASP A 71 1.53 3.47 11.14
N VAL A 72 0.61 2.76 10.47
CA VAL A 72 -0.40 3.35 9.58
C VAL A 72 -1.30 4.38 10.28
N ARG A 73 -1.40 4.35 11.61
CA ARG A 73 -2.11 5.34 12.42
C ARG A 73 -1.47 6.73 12.38
N THR A 74 -0.24 6.87 11.90
CA THR A 74 0.44 8.17 11.73
C THR A 74 0.09 8.86 10.42
N VAL A 75 -0.79 8.29 9.59
CA VAL A 75 -1.26 8.93 8.35
C VAL A 75 -2.33 9.96 8.67
N TYR A 76 -2.18 11.18 8.15
CA TYR A 76 -3.11 12.28 8.33
C TYR A 76 -4.02 12.44 7.10
N PRO A 77 -5.31 12.06 7.17
CA PRO A 77 -6.21 12.10 6.00
C PRO A 77 -6.47 13.50 5.44
N ASP A 78 -6.37 14.52 6.28
CA ASP A 78 -6.47 15.93 5.92
C ASP A 78 -5.28 16.44 5.11
N ARG A 79 -4.15 15.71 5.11
CA ARG A 79 -2.92 16.05 4.36
C ARG A 79 -2.73 15.26 3.07
N ILE A 80 -3.75 14.52 2.62
CA ILE A 80 -3.66 13.70 1.40
C ILE A 80 -3.31 14.55 0.17
N ALA A 81 -3.83 15.78 0.08
CA ALA A 81 -3.49 16.70 -1.02
C ALA A 81 -1.98 17.02 -1.04
N ASP A 82 -1.40 17.32 0.12
CA ASP A 82 0.03 17.62 0.25
C ASP A 82 0.89 16.40 -0.12
N TYR A 83 0.50 15.22 0.38
CA TYR A 83 1.20 13.98 0.02
C TYR A 83 1.14 13.70 -1.48
N ARG A 84 -0.01 13.94 -2.13
CA ARG A 84 -0.17 13.78 -3.57
C ARG A 84 0.72 14.73 -4.35
N ALA A 85 0.77 16.00 -3.95
CA ALA A 85 1.64 16.99 -4.57
C ALA A 85 3.12 16.60 -4.45
N LYS A 86 3.56 16.19 -3.25
CA LYS A 86 4.92 15.71 -3.01
C LYS A 86 5.26 14.50 -3.89
N TRP A 87 4.38 13.50 -3.92
CA TRP A 87 4.61 12.29 -4.73
C TRP A 87 4.65 12.57 -6.23
N ALA A 88 3.78 13.44 -6.73
CA ALA A 88 3.82 13.86 -8.13
C ALA A 88 5.15 14.54 -8.48
N HIS A 89 5.64 15.42 -7.60
CA HIS A 89 6.94 16.04 -7.74
C HIS A 89 8.08 15.02 -7.71
N ASP A 90 8.11 14.12 -6.73
CA ASP A 90 9.17 13.13 -6.58
C ASP A 90 9.21 12.14 -7.76
N LEU A 91 8.05 11.71 -8.25
CA LEU A 91 7.91 10.89 -9.46
C LEU A 91 8.41 11.63 -10.70
N TYR A 92 8.07 12.91 -10.84
CA TYR A 92 8.54 13.75 -11.94
C TYR A 92 10.07 13.91 -11.93
N VAL A 93 10.65 14.20 -10.76
CA VAL A 93 12.11 14.33 -10.58
C VAL A 93 12.81 13.01 -10.86
N TYR A 94 12.31 11.90 -10.31
CA TYR A 94 12.87 10.57 -10.55
C TYR A 94 12.83 10.18 -12.03
N GLY A 95 11.69 10.39 -12.69
CA GLY A 95 11.54 10.15 -14.12
C GLY A 95 12.47 11.03 -14.96
N SER A 96 12.63 12.30 -14.58
CA SER A 96 13.53 13.23 -15.26
C SER A 96 15.01 12.88 -15.05
N ALA A 97 15.39 12.43 -13.84
CA ALA A 97 16.74 11.97 -13.53
C ALA A 97 17.08 10.66 -14.25
N LYS A 98 16.13 9.71 -14.32
CA LYS A 98 16.29 8.48 -15.12
C LYS A 98 16.34 8.77 -16.62
N GLY A 99 15.52 9.69 -17.12
CA GLY A 99 15.57 10.13 -18.52
C GLY A 99 16.93 10.72 -18.89
N LYS A 100 17.55 11.48 -17.99
CA LYS A 100 18.94 11.96 -18.14
C LYS A 100 19.98 10.83 -18.05
N SER A 101 19.83 9.88 -17.12
CA SER A 101 20.72 8.72 -16.99
C SER A 101 20.70 7.79 -18.22
N LEU A 102 19.52 7.58 -18.83
CA LEU A 102 19.36 6.79 -20.06
C LEU A 102 19.94 7.51 -21.30
N ALA A 103 19.81 8.84 -21.38
CA ALA A 103 20.40 9.64 -22.46
C ALA A 103 21.94 9.60 -22.43
N ILE A 104 22.55 9.66 -21.24
CA ILE A 104 24.02 9.57 -21.09
C ILE A 104 24.54 8.19 -21.51
N HIS A 105 23.80 7.11 -21.23
CA HIS A 105 24.18 5.77 -21.65
C HIS A 105 23.99 5.52 -23.17
N SER A 106 23.02 6.16 -23.83
CA SER A 106 22.86 6.03 -25.29
C SER A 106 23.95 6.75 -26.10
N ASP A 107 24.52 7.83 -25.56
CA ASP A 107 25.59 8.57 -26.22
C ASP A 107 26.97 7.92 -26.05
N ALA A 108 27.15 7.10 -25.00
CA ALA A 108 28.37 6.31 -24.79
C ALA A 108 28.49 5.09 -25.71
N ILE A 109 27.41 4.65 -26.36
CA ILE A 109 27.37 3.49 -27.28
C ILE A 109 27.58 3.92 -28.74
N LYS A 110 27.61 5.23 -29.04
CA LYS A 110 27.76 5.79 -30.40
C LYS A 110 29.21 6.19 -30.77
N LYS A 111 30.23 5.56 -30.18
CA LYS A 111 31.64 5.76 -30.58
C LYS A 111 32.26 4.49 -31.11
#